data_AF-A0A9R1W868-F1
#
_entry.id   AF-A0A9R1W868-F1
#
_cell.length_a   1.000
_cell.length_b   1.000
_cell.length_c   1.000
_cell.angle_alpha   90.00
_cell.angle_beta   90.00
_cell.angle_gamma   90.00
#
_symmetry.space_group_name_H-M   'P 1'
#
loop_
_entity.id
_entity.type
_entity.pdbx_description
1 polymer ?
#
loop_
_entity_poly.entity_id
_entity_poly.type
_entity_poly.pdbx_seq_one_letter_code
_entity_poly.pdbx_strand_id
1 'polypeptide(L)'
;MLTVSPYLVKRCKQHFHHLQQYGIDLILGCNGFIWVGEHVETKDNMVEDEPIKPPNKSQTTLKEQEYTYTPLKTRQNICRVANAIRVLSTLGFSITLDVIQEVVDLSSSKGLNIHEMLTAEFSVLVAEREAERISSSTSTRRKR
;
A
#
# COMPACT_ATOMS: atom_id res chain seq x y z
N MET A 1 2.31 -9.59 5.02
CA MET A 1 2.53 -9.73 3.56
C MET A 1 1.23 -10.19 2.93
N LEU A 2 0.93 -9.72 1.71
CA LEU A 2 -0.27 -10.05 0.94
C LEU A 2 0.15 -10.63 -0.42
N THR A 3 -0.67 -11.54 -0.93
CA THR A 3 -0.51 -12.10 -2.28
C THR A 3 -1.76 -11.78 -3.09
N VAL A 4 -1.57 -11.18 -4.24
CA VAL A 4 -2.61 -10.86 -5.23
C VAL A 4 -2.20 -11.40 -6.58
N SER A 5 -3.14 -11.45 -7.51
CA SER A 5 -2.78 -11.83 -8.88
C SER A 5 -1.85 -10.79 -9.50
N PRO A 6 -0.69 -11.17 -10.09
CA PRO A 6 0.30 -10.23 -10.61
C PRO A 6 -0.25 -9.27 -11.67
N TYR A 7 -1.23 -9.71 -12.47
CA TYR A 7 -1.82 -8.87 -13.52
C TYR A 7 -2.61 -7.67 -12.96
N LEU A 8 -2.99 -7.69 -11.68
CA LEU A 8 -3.68 -6.59 -11.03
C LEU A 8 -2.73 -5.46 -10.64
N VAL A 9 -1.44 -5.74 -10.47
CA VAL A 9 -0.45 -4.74 -10.06
C VAL A 9 0.07 -4.01 -11.30
N LYS A 10 -0.24 -2.71 -11.43
CA LYS A 10 0.31 -1.93 -12.55
C LYS A 10 1.80 -1.65 -12.34
N ARG A 11 2.55 -1.72 -13.45
CA ARG A 11 3.95 -1.29 -13.48
C ARG A 11 4.02 0.24 -13.38
N CYS A 12 4.82 0.72 -12.44
CA CYS A 12 5.05 2.13 -12.17
C CYS A 12 6.55 2.42 -12.10
N LYS A 13 6.96 3.69 -12.17
CA LYS A 13 8.38 4.06 -12.01
C LYS A 13 8.88 3.77 -10.58
N GLN A 14 8.01 3.93 -9.61
CA GLN A 14 8.29 3.74 -8.19
C GLN A 14 7.26 2.76 -7.59
N HIS A 15 7.77 1.77 -6.87
CA HIS A 15 6.98 0.71 -6.23
C HIS A 15 7.00 0.81 -4.69
N PHE A 16 7.83 1.69 -4.15
CA PHE A 16 7.98 1.97 -2.73
C PHE A 16 7.27 3.28 -2.43
N HIS A 17 6.25 3.24 -1.60
CA HIS A 17 5.42 4.39 -1.28
C HIS A 17 5.39 4.62 0.21
N HIS A 18 5.75 5.83 0.63
CA HIS A 18 5.60 6.27 2.00
C HIS A 18 4.25 6.98 2.16
N LEU A 19 3.37 6.45 2.99
CA LEU A 19 2.05 7.00 3.26
C LEU A 19 2.06 7.78 4.58
N GLN A 20 2.57 9.03 4.51
CA GLN A 20 2.76 9.94 5.66
C GLN A 20 1.55 10.00 6.59
N GLN A 21 0.36 10.20 6.04
CA GLN A 21 -0.90 10.34 6.79
C GLN A 21 -1.27 9.12 7.64
N TYR A 22 -0.71 7.95 7.32
CA TYR A 22 -0.99 6.69 8.01
C TYR A 22 0.23 6.18 8.80
N GLY A 23 1.41 6.76 8.62
CA GLY A 23 2.66 6.30 9.24
C GLY A 23 3.10 4.91 8.77
N ILE A 24 2.84 4.57 7.49
CA ILE A 24 3.13 3.24 6.93
C ILE A 24 3.89 3.35 5.62
N ASP A 25 4.64 2.29 5.32
CA ASP A 25 5.28 2.07 4.03
C ASP A 25 4.56 0.94 3.28
N LEU A 26 4.40 1.15 1.96
CA LEU A 26 3.72 0.25 1.04
C LEU A 26 4.67 -0.10 -0.10
N ILE A 27 4.89 -1.40 -0.31
CA ILE A 27 5.70 -1.92 -1.41
C ILE A 27 4.80 -2.75 -2.33
N LEU A 28 4.63 -2.30 -3.57
CA LEU A 28 3.81 -2.96 -4.59
C LEU A 28 4.69 -3.80 -5.53
N GLY A 29 4.95 -5.06 -5.17
CA GLY A 29 5.72 -5.96 -6.03
C GLY A 29 4.96 -6.31 -7.31
N CYS A 30 5.58 -6.09 -8.47
CA CYS A 30 5.02 -6.50 -9.78
C CYS A 30 4.73 -8.01 -9.89
N ASN A 31 5.28 -8.81 -9.00
CA ASN A 31 5.07 -10.25 -8.87
C ASN A 31 3.79 -10.60 -8.09
N GLY A 32 2.97 -9.61 -7.71
CA GLY A 32 1.76 -9.82 -6.91
C GLY A 32 2.01 -9.93 -5.41
N PHE A 33 3.26 -9.79 -4.95
CA PHE A 33 3.56 -9.72 -3.52
C PHE A 33 3.52 -8.26 -3.07
N ILE A 34 2.64 -7.97 -2.11
CA ILE A 34 2.49 -6.64 -1.54
C ILE A 34 2.89 -6.66 -0.07
N TRP A 35 3.72 -5.71 0.31
CA TRP A 35 4.15 -5.52 1.69
C TRP A 35 3.60 -4.19 2.23
N VAL A 36 3.08 -4.24 3.46
CA VAL A 36 2.59 -3.07 4.20
C VAL A 36 3.19 -3.18 5.60
N GLY A 37 3.82 -2.11 6.08
CA GLY A 37 4.42 -2.07 7.41
C GLY A 37 4.51 -0.65 7.95
N GLU A 38 4.90 -0.53 9.21
CA GLU A 38 5.19 0.76 9.84
C GLU A 38 6.34 1.45 9.11
N HIS A 39 6.23 2.78 8.96
CA HIS A 39 7.32 3.55 8.41
C HIS A 39 8.49 3.59 9.37
N VAL A 40 9.70 3.31 8.86
CA VAL A 40 10.94 3.43 9.62
C VAL A 40 11.80 4.48 8.94
N GLU A 41 12.08 5.57 9.64
CA GLU A 41 13.06 6.56 9.18
C GLU A 41 14.42 5.88 9.04
N THR A 42 14.84 5.68 7.80
CA THR A 42 16.20 5.23 7.54
C THR A 42 17.06 6.48 7.58
N LYS A 43 17.95 6.61 8.56
CA LYS A 43 18.95 7.69 8.54
C LYS A 43 19.85 7.45 7.34
N ASP A 44 19.56 8.14 6.23
CA ASP A 44 20.39 8.18 5.05
C ASP A 44 21.70 8.92 5.38
N ASN A 45 22.64 8.22 6.01
CA ASN A 45 24.04 8.61 5.98
C ASN A 45 24.61 8.26 4.60
N MET A 46 24.10 8.89 3.55
CA MET A 46 24.83 8.98 2.28
C MET A 46 25.85 10.10 2.43
N VAL A 47 27.00 9.76 3.00
CA VAL A 47 28.20 10.61 2.89
C VAL A 47 28.71 10.46 1.47
N GLU A 48 28.63 11.55 0.70
CA GLU A 48 29.28 11.67 -0.61
C GLU A 48 30.81 11.60 -0.43
N ASP A 49 31.44 10.76 -1.26
CA ASP A 49 32.88 10.64 -1.59
C ASP A 49 33.92 10.59 -0.45
N GLU A 50 34.32 9.36 -0.07
CA GLU A 50 35.71 9.05 0.31
C GLU A 50 36.12 7.62 -0.14
N PRO A 51 37.43 7.38 -0.39
CA PRO A 51 37.88 6.27 -1.24
C PRO A 51 37.76 4.88 -0.60
N ILE A 52 37.43 3.93 -1.47
CA ILE A 52 37.23 2.49 -1.29
C ILE A 52 38.18 1.88 -0.24
N LYS A 53 37.62 1.47 0.90
CA LYS A 53 38.17 0.40 1.76
C LYS A 53 37.38 -0.88 1.51
N PRO A 54 38.02 -2.07 1.51
CA PRO A 54 37.43 -3.31 1.03
C PRO A 54 36.20 -3.72 1.85
N PRO A 55 35.23 -4.43 1.23
CA PRO A 55 33.94 -4.69 1.83
C PRO A 55 34.08 -5.72 2.96
N ASN A 56 34.18 -5.22 4.19
CA ASN A 56 33.94 -6.06 5.36
C ASN A 56 32.44 -6.37 5.40
N LYS A 57 32.14 -7.64 5.13
CA LYS A 57 30.91 -8.37 5.39
C LYS A 57 30.04 -7.73 6.49
N SER A 58 29.15 -6.84 6.08
CA SER A 58 27.86 -6.66 6.72
C SER A 58 26.83 -7.19 5.71
N GLN A 59 26.73 -8.51 5.51
CA GLN A 59 25.81 -9.30 6.33
C GLN A 59 25.07 -8.38 7.30
N THR A 60 24.00 -7.75 6.81
CA THR A 60 22.97 -7.17 7.66
C THR A 60 22.47 -8.32 8.50
N THR A 61 23.21 -8.60 9.57
CA THR A 61 22.73 -9.31 10.75
C THR A 61 21.36 -8.72 10.99
N LEU A 62 20.37 -9.61 10.97
CA LEU A 62 19.10 -9.51 11.67
C LEU A 62 19.44 -9.20 13.13
N LYS A 63 19.95 -8.00 13.41
CA LYS A 63 20.03 -7.47 14.76
C LYS A 63 18.58 -7.33 15.12
N GLU A 64 18.17 -8.17 16.06
CA GLU A 64 16.96 -8.04 16.85
C GLU A 64 16.69 -6.54 17.00
N GLN A 65 15.82 -6.01 16.14
CA GLN A 65 15.26 -4.71 16.36
C GLN A 65 14.63 -4.86 17.74
N GLU A 66 15.10 -4.09 18.73
CA GLU A 66 14.36 -3.93 19.98
C GLU A 66 12.89 -3.82 19.58
N TYR A 67 12.07 -4.79 20.03
CA TYR A 67 10.67 -4.90 19.65
C TYR A 67 9.94 -3.68 20.22
N THR A 68 10.13 -2.53 19.59
CA THR A 68 9.38 -1.34 19.86
C THR A 68 8.00 -1.65 19.34
N TYR A 69 7.05 -1.66 20.26
CA TYR A 69 5.69 -2.06 19.95
C TYR A 69 5.08 -1.08 18.95
N THR A 70 4.75 -1.56 17.75
CA THR A 70 4.04 -0.74 16.76
C THR A 70 2.74 -0.21 17.36
N PRO A 71 2.53 1.12 17.39
CA PRO A 71 1.34 1.73 17.99
C PRO A 71 0.04 1.13 17.45
N LEU A 72 -0.99 1.07 18.30
CA LEU A 72 -2.29 0.50 17.91
C LEU A 72 -2.86 1.19 16.66
N LYS A 73 -2.74 2.51 16.57
CA LYS A 73 -3.21 3.30 15.43
C LYS A 73 -2.51 2.89 14.12
N THR A 74 -1.18 2.73 14.16
CA THR A 74 -0.40 2.28 13.00
C THR A 74 -0.79 0.87 12.57
N ARG A 75 -0.97 -0.06 13.53
CA ARG A 75 -1.46 -1.42 13.23
C ARG A 75 -2.84 -1.41 12.58
N GLN A 76 -3.74 -0.56 13.07
CA GLN A 76 -5.07 -0.38 12.47
C GLN A 76 -4.97 0.13 11.03
N ASN A 77 -4.10 1.09 10.76
CA ASN A 77 -3.86 1.61 9.42
C ASN A 77 -3.29 0.53 8.49
N ILE A 78 -2.29 -0.24 8.94
CA ILE A 78 -1.73 -1.38 8.20
C ILE A 78 -2.85 -2.36 7.80
N CYS A 79 -3.70 -2.75 8.76
CA CYS A 79 -4.79 -3.68 8.49
C CYS A 79 -5.85 -3.09 7.54
N ARG A 80 -6.17 -1.80 7.67
CA ARG A 80 -7.13 -1.11 6.79
C ARG A 80 -6.62 -1.07 5.35
N VAL A 81 -5.36 -0.70 5.12
CA VAL A 81 -4.72 -0.73 3.79
C VAL A 81 -4.67 -2.16 3.25
N ALA A 82 -4.33 -3.14 4.10
CA ALA A 82 -4.30 -4.53 3.69
C ALA A 82 -5.68 -5.05 3.26
N ASN A 83 -6.76 -4.64 3.95
CA ASN A 83 -8.11 -5.02 3.59
C ASN A 83 -8.60 -4.31 2.33
N ALA A 84 -8.23 -3.03 2.11
CA ALA A 84 -8.49 -2.35 0.84
C ALA A 84 -7.89 -3.12 -0.35
N ILE A 85 -6.63 -3.57 -0.23
CA ILE A 85 -5.96 -4.38 -1.26
C ILE A 85 -6.69 -5.71 -1.48
N ARG A 86 -7.13 -6.39 -0.41
CA ARG A 86 -7.89 -7.65 -0.54
C ARG A 86 -9.20 -7.44 -1.28
N VAL A 87 -9.97 -6.41 -0.95
CA VAL A 87 -11.24 -6.10 -1.62
C VAL A 87 -11.02 -5.82 -3.10
N LEU A 88 -10.02 -4.98 -3.44
CA LEU A 88 -9.66 -4.71 -4.83
C LEU A 88 -9.25 -5.99 -5.58
N SER A 89 -8.46 -6.85 -4.92
CA SER A 89 -8.05 -8.13 -5.50
C SER A 89 -9.22 -9.07 -5.74
N THR A 90 -10.17 -9.15 -4.80
CA THR A 90 -11.38 -9.97 -4.92
C THR A 90 -12.28 -9.49 -6.06
N LEU A 91 -12.39 -8.19 -6.25
CA LEU A 91 -13.17 -7.58 -7.34
C LEU A 91 -12.43 -7.61 -8.69
N GLY A 92 -11.16 -7.99 -8.72
CA GLY A 92 -10.35 -8.04 -9.94
C GLY A 92 -9.97 -6.66 -10.48
N PHE A 93 -9.93 -5.64 -9.62
CA PHE A 93 -9.58 -4.27 -10.02
C PHE A 93 -8.08 -4.01 -9.96
N SER A 94 -7.61 -3.07 -10.80
CA SER A 94 -6.20 -2.73 -10.84
C SER A 94 -5.74 -2.07 -9.53
N ILE A 95 -4.70 -2.64 -8.93
CA ILE A 95 -4.11 -2.21 -7.68
C ILE A 95 -3.07 -1.13 -8.01
N THR A 96 -3.42 0.11 -7.69
CA THR A 96 -2.56 1.30 -7.79
C THR A 96 -2.67 2.10 -6.50
N LEU A 97 -1.68 2.96 -6.21
CA LEU A 97 -1.65 3.74 -4.98
C LEU A 97 -2.93 4.56 -4.78
N ASP A 98 -3.36 5.28 -5.83
CA ASP A 98 -4.53 6.17 -5.78
C ASP A 98 -5.81 5.40 -5.45
N VAL A 99 -6.00 4.24 -6.07
CA VAL A 99 -7.19 3.39 -5.86
C VAL A 99 -7.19 2.78 -4.46
N ILE A 100 -6.03 2.39 -3.94
CA ILE A 100 -5.90 1.90 -2.56
C ILE A 100 -6.29 3.01 -1.58
N GLN A 101 -5.75 4.22 -1.74
CA GLN A 101 -6.07 5.36 -0.87
C GLN A 101 -7.56 5.69 -0.94
N GLU A 102 -8.15 5.71 -2.13
CA GLU A 102 -9.57 5.96 -2.31
C GLU A 102 -10.44 4.96 -1.53
N VAL A 103 -10.12 3.67 -1.55
CA VAL A 103 -10.86 2.64 -0.79
C VAL A 103 -10.65 2.81 0.72
N VAL A 104 -9.45 3.19 1.16
CA VAL A 104 -9.15 3.47 2.57
C VAL A 104 -9.95 4.68 3.06
N ASP A 105 -10.01 5.75 2.28
CA ASP A 105 -10.77 6.96 2.61
C ASP A 105 -12.27 6.70 2.58
N LEU A 106 -12.74 5.87 1.65
CA LEU A 106 -14.12 5.40 1.58
C LEU A 106 -14.52 4.64 2.85
N SER A 107 -13.68 3.69 3.29
CA SER A 107 -13.93 2.98 4.56
C SER A 107 -13.93 3.92 5.77
N SER A 108 -13.09 4.95 5.76
CA SER A 108 -12.95 5.91 6.85
C SER A 108 -14.15 6.88 6.90
N SER A 109 -14.59 7.38 5.75
CA SER A 109 -15.75 8.28 5.62
C SER A 109 -17.07 7.60 6.01
N LYS A 110 -17.18 6.29 5.78
CA LYS A 110 -18.32 5.47 6.20
C LYS A 110 -18.23 5.04 7.67
N GLY A 111 -17.16 5.38 8.38
CA GLY A 111 -16.95 5.02 9.78
C GLY A 111 -16.79 3.51 10.00
N LEU A 112 -16.38 2.77 8.97
CA LEU A 112 -16.31 1.30 9.04
C LEU A 112 -15.14 0.84 9.90
N ASN A 113 -15.41 -0.19 10.69
CA ASN A 113 -14.38 -0.97 11.35
C ASN A 113 -13.58 -1.78 10.32
N ILE A 114 -12.34 -2.11 10.67
CA ILE A 114 -11.41 -2.81 9.78
C ILE A 114 -11.98 -4.14 9.27
N HIS A 115 -12.69 -4.87 10.12
CA HIS A 115 -13.27 -6.17 9.78
C HIS A 115 -14.49 -6.05 8.85
N GLU A 116 -15.23 -4.94 8.95
CA GLU A 116 -16.41 -4.68 8.11
C GLU A 116 -16.02 -4.42 6.65
N MET A 117 -14.78 -4.02 6.37
CA MET A 117 -14.28 -3.87 5.00
C MET A 117 -14.28 -5.17 4.19
N LEU A 118 -14.35 -6.34 4.84
CA LEU A 118 -14.35 -7.63 4.13
C LEU A 118 -15.77 -8.13 3.83
N THR A 119 -16.80 -7.34 4.13
CA THR A 119 -18.19 -7.68 3.85
C THR A 119 -18.54 -7.52 2.37
N ALA A 120 -19.58 -8.23 1.93
CA ALA A 120 -20.13 -8.08 0.59
C ALA A 120 -20.66 -6.66 0.35
N GLU A 121 -21.28 -6.04 1.36
CA GLU A 121 -21.80 -4.67 1.31
C GLU A 121 -20.70 -3.67 0.95
N PHE A 122 -19.55 -3.74 1.63
CA PHE A 122 -18.43 -2.88 1.32
C PHE A 122 -17.84 -3.17 -0.08
N SER A 123 -17.81 -4.43 -0.50
CA SER A 123 -17.33 -4.81 -1.82
C SER A 123 -18.21 -4.23 -2.95
N VAL A 124 -19.53 -4.24 -2.76
CA VAL A 124 -20.48 -3.58 -3.69
C VAL A 124 -20.21 -2.08 -3.75
N LEU A 125 -20.03 -1.44 -2.59
CA LEU A 125 -19.76 -0.01 -2.48
C LEU A 125 -18.45 0.37 -3.21
N VAL A 126 -17.40 -0.44 -3.06
CA VAL A 126 -16.13 -0.25 -3.78
C VAL A 126 -16.32 -0.43 -5.30
N ALA A 127 -17.14 -1.40 -5.73
CA ALA A 127 -17.44 -1.61 -7.15
C ALA A 127 -18.24 -0.45 -7.77
N GLU A 128 -19.20 0.12 -7.06
CA GLU A 128 -19.94 1.31 -7.50
C GLU A 128 -19.00 2.50 -7.66
N ARG A 129 -18.15 2.74 -6.66
CA ARG A 129 -17.15 3.81 -6.69
C ARG A 129 -16.16 3.65 -7.85
N GLU A 130 -15.71 2.43 -8.10
CA GLU A 130 -14.85 2.10 -9.24
C GLU A 130 -15.52 2.42 -10.58
N ALA A 131 -16.80 2.06 -10.74
CA ALA A 131 -17.57 2.33 -11.95
C ALA A 131 -17.74 3.84 -12.23
N GLU A 132 -17.98 4.64 -11.18
CA GLU A 132 -18.00 6.11 -11.28
C GLU A 132 -16.66 6.67 -11.77
N ARG A 133 -15.54 6.15 -11.26
CA ARG A 133 -14.20 6.58 -11.68
C ARG A 133 -13.91 6.23 -13.15
N ILE A 134 -14.35 5.05 -13.60
CA ILE A 134 -14.18 4.64 -15.00
C ILE A 134 -15.05 5.51 -15.92
N SER A 135 -16.30 5.79 -15.55
CA SER A 135 -17.21 6.60 -16.38
C SER A 135 -16.74 8.06 -16.53
N SER A 136 -16.22 8.66 -15.46
CA SER A 136 -15.67 10.02 -15.48
C SER A 136 -14.40 10.15 -16.33
N SER A 137 -13.48 9.17 -16.23
CA SER A 137 -12.26 9.15 -17.05
C SER A 137 -12.56 8.94 -18.54
N THR A 138 -13.54 8.08 -18.86
CA THR A 138 -13.95 7.82 -20.25
C THR A 138 -14.63 9.03 -20.89
N SER A 139 -15.47 9.74 -20.13
CA SER A 139 -16.12 10.97 -20.60
C SER A 139 -15.14 12.10 -20.90
N THR A 140 -14.06 12.21 -20.10
CA THR A 140 -12.98 13.17 -20.32
C THR A 140 -12.20 12.86 -21.60
N ARG A 141 -12.00 11.58 -21.91
CA ARG A 141 -11.28 11.13 -23.11
C ARG A 141 -12.06 11.34 -24.41
N ARG A 142 -13.40 11.34 -24.37
CA ARG A 142 -14.26 11.62 -25.55
C ARG A 142 -14.34 13.10 -25.94
N LYS A 143 -13.89 14.01 -25.07
CA LYS A 143 -13.92 15.47 -25.32
C LYS A 143 -12.57 16.03 -25.83
N ARG A 144 -11.55 15.18 -25.99
CA ARG A 144 -10.26 15.52 -26.60
C ARG A 144 -10.15 14.86 -27.96
#